data_AF-A0A933M0G7-F1
#
_entry.id   AF-A0A933M0G7-F1
#
_cell.length_a   1.000
_cell.length_b   1.000
_cell.length_c   1.000
_cell.angle_alpha   90.00
_cell.angle_beta   90.00
_cell.angle_gamma   90.00
#
_symmetry.space_group_name_H-M   'P 1'
#
loop_
_entity.id
_entity.type
_entity.pdbx_description
1 polymer ?
#
loop_
_entity_poly.entity_id
_entity_poly.type
_entity_poly.pdbx_seq_one_letter_code
_entity_poly.pdbx_strand_id
1 'polypeptide(L)' 'MALFSKDIGIDLGTVNVICYDNGEIVLHEPSIVAIQLDEQKIVAV' A
#
# COMPACT_ATOMS: atom_id res chain seq x y z
N MET A 1 -16.69 7.58 -19.97
CA MET A 1 -15.32 7.33 -19.47
C MET A 1 -15.30 6.65 -18.09
N ALA A 2 -16.33 5.88 -17.71
CA ALA A 2 -16.46 5.30 -16.36
C ALA A 2 -16.60 3.76 -16.36
N LEU A 3 -15.96 3.07 -17.32
CA LEU A 3 -16.03 1.60 -17.44
C LEU A 3 -14.90 0.87 -16.68
N PHE A 4 -14.02 1.60 -15.97
CA PHE A 4 -12.82 1.04 -15.33
C PHE A 4 -12.50 1.62 -13.94
N SER A 5 -13.48 2.11 -13.16
CA SER A 5 -13.17 2.35 -11.74
C SER A 5 -13.14 1.01 -11.01
N LYS A 6 -11.97 0.62 -10.52
CA LYS A 6 -11.85 -0.45 -9.53
C LYS A 6 -12.10 0.14 -8.16
N ASP A 7 -12.97 -0.51 -7.39
CA ASP A 7 -13.18 -0.17 -5.99
C ASP A 7 -12.13 -0.89 -5.15
N ILE A 8 -11.24 -0.12 -4.51
CA ILE A 8 -10.16 -0.64 -3.67
C ILE A 8 -10.37 -0.13 -2.24
N GLY A 9 -10.38 -1.06 -1.29
CA GLY A 9 -10.30 -0.74 0.13
C GLY A 9 -8.84 -0.68 0.58
N ILE A 10 -8.46 0.35 1.34
CA ILE A 10 -7.11 0.51 1.89
C ILE A 10 -7.22 0.75 3.39
N ASP A 11 -6.56 -0.10 4.18
CA ASP A 11 -6.36 0.09 5.61
C ASP A 11 -4.92 0.54 5.87
N LEU A 12 -4.75 1.72 6.48
CA LEU A 12 -3.46 2.36 6.75
C LEU A 12 -3.16 2.30 8.25
N GLY A 13 -2.89 1.10 8.75
CA GLY A 13 -2.56 0.87 10.15
C GLY A 13 -1.12 1.26 10.52
N THR A 14 -0.88 1.53 11.80
CA THR A 14 0.45 1.86 12.34
C THR A 14 1.46 0.71 12.24
N VAL A 15 0.98 -0.53 12.11
CA VAL A 15 1.84 -1.72 12.00
C VAL A 15 1.80 -2.34 10.61
N ASN A 16 0.64 -2.39 9.97
CA ASN A 16 0.47 -3.01 8.66
C ASN A 16 -0.37 -2.11 7.74
N VAL A 17 -0.09 -2.21 6.44
CA VAL A 17 -0.96 -1.73 5.35
C VAL A 17 -1.64 -2.94 4.71
N ILE A 18 -2.95 -2.84 4.49
CA ILE A 18 -3.74 -3.88 3.82
C ILE A 18 -4.49 -3.25 2.65
N CYS A 19 -4.42 -3.88 1.47
CA CYS A 19 -5.25 -3.52 0.31
C CYS A 19 -6.21 -4.65 -0.04
N TYR A 20 -7.46 -4.30 -0.35
CA TYR A 20 -8.52 -5.21 -0.73
C TYR A 20 -9.10 -4.83 -2.09
N ASP A 21 -9.17 -5.79 -3.02
CA ASP A 21 -9.79 -5.64 -4.34
C ASP A 21 -10.68 -6.87 -4.59
N ASN A 22 -11.87 -6.67 -5.15
CA ASN A 22 -12.77 -7.73 -5.64
C ASN A 22 -13.00 -8.97 -4.75
N GLY A 23 -13.04 -8.83 -3.42
CA GLY A 23 -13.33 -9.97 -2.54
C GLY A 23 -12.14 -10.52 -1.77
N GLU A 24 -10.93 -10.04 -2.06
CA GLU A 24 -9.70 -10.60 -1.50
C GLU A 24 -8.67 -9.54 -1.12
N ILE A 25 -7.78 -9.93 -0.19
CA ILE A 25 -6.63 -9.12 0.21
C ILE A 25 -5.54 -9.28 -0.85
N VAL A 26 -5.18 -8.18 -1.50
CA VAL A 26 -4.17 -8.14 -2.56
C VAL A 26 -2.82 -7.60 -2.08
N LEU A 27 -2.77 -6.98 -0.91
CA LEU A 27 -1.54 -6.53 -0.24
C LEU A 27 -1.70 -6.65 1.27
N HIS A 28 -0.68 -7.16 1.96
CA HIS A 28 -0.59 -7.17 3.41
C HIS A 28 0.89 -7.10 3.82
N GLU A 29 1.37 -5.88 4.05
CA GLU A 29 2.78 -5.59 4.34
C GLU A 29 2.92 -4.76 5.62
N PRO A 30 4.07 -4.79 6.31
CA PRO A 30 4.35 -3.84 7.39
C PRO A 30 4.25 -2.39 6.91
N SER A 31 3.81 -1.47 7.77
CA SER A 31 3.74 -0.02 7.45
C SER A 31 5.05 0.73 7.69
N ILE A 32 6.18 0.04 7.49
CA ILE A 32 7.54 0.55 7.67
C ILE A 32 8.24 0.55 6.32
N VAL A 33 9.06 1.57 6.05
CA VAL A 33 9.94 1.62 4.87
C VAL A 33 11.33 2.11 5.29
N ALA A 34 12.36 1.67 4.57
CA ALA A 34 13.71 2.20 4.74
C ALA A 34 13.95 3.37 3.77
N ILE A 35 14.43 4.50 4.30
CA ILE A 35 14.68 5.71 3.52
C ILE A 35 16.17 6.09 3.60
N GLN A 36 16.79 6.27 2.45
CA GLN A 36 18.09 6.92 2.32
C GLN A 36 17.87 8.45 2.34
N LEU A 37 18.33 9.11 3.40
CA LEU A 37 17.92 10.49 3.76
C LEU A 37 18.52 11.57 2.86
N ASP A 38 19.75 11.40 2.40
CA ASP A 38 20.45 12.30 1.49
C ASP A 38 19.77 12.36 0.12
N GLU A 39 19.25 11.24 -0.35
CA GLU A 39 18.54 11.13 -1.65
C GLU A 39 17.02 11.23 -1.53
N GLN A 40 16.47 11.21 -0.30
CA GLN A 40 15.03 11.08 -0.01
C GLN A 40 14.38 9.90 -0.76
N LYS A 41 15.09 8.78 -0.82
CA LYS A 41 14.72 7.61 -1.63
C LYS A 41 14.35 6.42 -0.76
N ILE A 42 13.26 5.73 -1.11
CA ILE A 42 12.90 4.43 -0.52
C ILE A 42 13.86 3.36 -1.05
N VAL A 43 14.48 2.61 -0.14
CA VAL A 43 15.46 1.57 -0.48
C VAL A 43 15.01 0.15 -0.13
N ALA A 44 14.00 0.02 0.73
CA ALA A 44 13.36 -1.26 1.05
C ALA A 44 11.95 -1.03 1.61
N VAL A 45 11.12 -2.07 1.50
CA VAL A 45 9.80 -2.23 2.12
C VAL A 45 9.86 -3.51 2.95
#